data_AF-A0A8C5RR02-F1
#
_entry.id   AF-A0A8C5RR02-F1
#
_cell.length_a   1.000
_cell.length_b   1.000
_cell.length_c   1.000
_cell.angle_alpha   90.00
_cell.angle_beta   90.00
_cell.angle_gamma   90.00
#
_symmetry.space_group_name_H-M   'P 1'
#
loop_
_entity.id
_entity.type
_entity.pdbx_description
1 polymer ?
#
loop_
_entity_poly.entity_id
_entity_poly.type
_entity_poly.pdbx_seq_one_letter_code
_entity_poly.pdbx_strand_id
1 'polypeptide(L)' 'MMKFKPNQTRTYDREGFKKRAACLCFRSEREDEVLLVSSSRYPDQWIVPGGGMEPEEEPGGAAVREVYEEVT' A
#
# COMPACT_ATOMS: atom_id res chain seq x y z
N MET A 1 10.67 12.85 -0.23
CA MET A 1 9.72 13.53 0.68
C MET A 1 8.74 12.47 1.16
N MET A 2 8.54 12.25 2.47
CA MET A 2 7.58 11.23 2.92
C MET A 2 6.17 11.62 2.45
N LYS A 3 5.40 10.68 1.88
CA LYS A 3 3.97 10.89 1.56
C LYS A 3 3.22 11.09 2.89
N PHE A 4 2.91 12.33 3.21
CA PHE A 4 2.10 12.67 4.39
C PHE A 4 0.62 12.48 4.03
N LYS A 5 -0.03 11.47 4.62
CA LYS A 5 -1.47 11.23 4.50
C LYS A 5 -2.15 11.78 5.77
N PRO A 6 -2.63 13.04 5.78
CA PRO A 6 -3.07 13.74 7.01
C PRO A 6 -4.22 13.05 7.75
N ASN A 7 -5.04 12.25 7.05
CA ASN A 7 -6.23 11.62 7.62
C ASN A 7 -6.10 10.11 7.84
N GLN A 8 -4.92 9.53 7.62
CA GLN A 8 -4.75 8.08 7.75
C GLN A 8 -4.40 7.69 9.18
N THR A 9 -5.38 7.15 9.91
CA THR A 9 -5.18 6.62 11.26
C THR A 9 -4.41 5.30 11.18
N ARG A 10 -3.30 5.19 11.93
CA ARG A 10 -2.48 3.97 11.96
C ARG A 10 -3.10 2.93 12.90
N THR A 11 -3.20 1.70 12.43
CA THR A 11 -3.63 0.56 13.23
C THR A 11 -2.48 -0.42 13.50
N TYR A 12 -2.59 -1.19 14.58
CA TYR A 12 -1.57 -2.12 15.06
C TYR A 12 -2.21 -3.45 15.47
N ASP A 13 -1.46 -4.55 15.38
CA ASP A 13 -1.88 -5.84 15.94
C ASP A 13 -1.58 -5.94 17.44
N ARG A 14 -1.87 -7.11 18.03
CA ARG A 14 -1.68 -7.35 19.48
C ARG A 14 -0.23 -7.34 19.92
N GLU A 15 0.70 -7.55 18.99
CA GLU A 15 2.14 -7.57 19.24
C GLU A 15 2.78 -6.19 18.97
N GLY A 16 1.98 -5.22 18.51
CA GLY A 16 2.40 -3.85 18.26
C GLY A 16 2.95 -3.60 16.85
N PHE A 17 2.82 -4.56 15.92
CA PHE A 17 3.20 -4.33 14.53
C PHE A 17 2.16 -3.50 13.80
N LYS A 18 2.61 -2.55 12.99
CA LYS A 18 1.71 -1.72 12.16
C LYS A 18 1.02 -2.61 11.13
N LYS A 19 -0.32 -2.58 11.12
CA LYS A 19 -1.11 -3.28 10.10
C LYS A 19 -0.99 -2.56 8.76
N ARG A 20 -0.67 -3.32 7.71
CA ARG A 20 -0.50 -2.83 6.35
C ARG A 20 -1.16 -3.77 5.36
N ALA A 21 -1.58 -3.22 4.22
CA ALA A 21 -2.14 -3.95 3.10
C ALA A 21 -1.52 -3.46 1.79
N ALA A 22 -1.41 -4.36 0.82
CA ALA A 22 -0.79 -4.13 -0.48
C ALA A 22 -1.38 -5.12 -1.50
N CYS A 23 -1.25 -4.82 -2.80
CA CYS A 23 -1.57 -5.76 -3.88
C CYS A 23 -0.38 -5.94 -4.81
N LEU A 24 -0.26 -7.14 -5.38
CA LEU A 24 0.50 -7.34 -6.61
C LEU A 24 -0.41 -6.99 -7.78
N CYS A 25 -0.17 -5.84 -8.39
CA CYS A 25 -0.98 -5.33 -9.49
C CYS A 25 -0.47 -5.89 -10.82
N PHE A 26 -1.01 -7.02 -11.23
CA PHE A 26 -0.65 -7.65 -12.49
C PHE A 26 -1.29 -6.95 -13.69
N ARG A 27 -0.58 -6.92 -14.82
CA ARG A 27 -1.13 -6.39 -16.09
C ARG A 27 -2.30 -7.24 -16.62
N SER A 28 -2.28 -8.54 -16.34
CA SER A 28 -3.27 -9.51 -16.83
C SER A 28 -3.35 -10.72 -15.91
N GLU A 29 -4.36 -11.56 -16.11
CA GLU A 29 -4.57 -12.85 -15.44
C GLU A 29 -3.41 -13.86 -15.60
N ARG A 30 -2.46 -13.58 -16.50
CA ARG A 30 -1.26 -14.40 -16.68
C ARG A 30 -0.18 -14.13 -15.63
N GLU A 31 -0.28 -13.02 -14.90
CA GLU A 31 0.64 -12.64 -13.83
C GLU A 31 2.13 -12.48 -14.25
N ASP A 32 2.42 -12.35 -15.55
CA ASP A 32 3.78 -12.23 -16.09
C ASP A 32 4.45 -10.86 -15.81
N GLU A 33 3.65 -9.81 -15.59
CA GLU A 33 4.12 -8.43 -15.39
C GLU A 33 3.41 -7.79 -14.19
N VAL A 34 4.18 -7.19 -13.27
CA VAL A 34 3.68 -6.51 -12.07
C VAL A 34 4.02 -5.02 -12.08
N LEU A 35 3.08 -4.19 -11.62
CA LEU A 35 3.26 -2.76 -11.46
C LEU A 35 3.94 -2.44 -10.12
N LEU A 36 4.99 -1.63 -10.19
CA LEU A 36 5.69 -1.07 -9.03
C LEU A 36 5.59 0.45 -9.05
N VAL A 37 5.71 1.07 -7.87
CA VAL A 37 5.74 2.53 -7.71
C VAL A 37 7.09 2.96 -7.16
N SER A 38 7.48 4.22 -7.40
CA SER A 38 8.72 4.77 -6.85
C SER A 38 8.58 5.01 -5.35
N SER A 39 9.65 4.70 -4.60
CA SER A 39 9.68 4.94 -3.16
C SER A 39 9.68 6.44 -2.85
N SER A 40 8.77 6.87 -1.96
CA SER A 40 8.69 8.26 -1.52
C SER A 40 9.95 8.77 -0.82
N ARG A 41 10.73 7.86 -0.21
CA ARG A 41 11.98 8.18 0.50
C ARG A 41 13.21 8.07 -0.39
N TYR A 42 13.22 7.11 -1.31
CA TYR A 42 14.34 6.81 -2.20
C TYR A 42 13.82 6.68 -3.63
N PRO A 43 13.71 7.79 -4.40
CA PRO A 43 13.03 7.79 -5.70
C PRO A 43 13.57 6.81 -6.74
N ASP A 44 14.85 6.44 -6.63
CA ASP A 44 15.51 5.46 -7.52
C ASP A 44 15.21 3.99 -7.15
N GLN A 45 14.41 3.76 -6.11
CA GLN A 45 13.99 2.43 -5.67
C GLN A 45 12.51 2.19 -5.98
N TRP A 46 12.21 0.97 -6.40
CA TRP A 46 10.85 0.52 -6.69
C TRP A 46 10.30 -0.29 -5.52
N ILE A 47 9.01 -0.08 -5.23
CA ILE A 47 8.29 -0.79 -4.16
C ILE A 47 6.93 -1.27 -4.67
N VAL A 48 6.39 -2.28 -4.00
CA VAL A 48 5.00 -2.71 -4.19
C VAL A 48 4.08 -1.63 -3.60
N PRO A 49 3.04 -1.19 -4.33
CA PRO A 49 2.08 -0.21 -3.82
C PRO A 49 1.32 -0.77 -2.61
N GLY A 50 1.20 0.04 -1.56
CA GLY A 50 0.53 -0.37 -0.33
C GLY A 50 0.83 0.52 0.86
N GLY A 51 -0.08 0.54 1.83
CA GLY A 51 -0.01 1.46 2.96
C GLY A 51 -0.61 0.92 4.25
N GLY A 52 -1.11 1.82 5.08
CA GLY A 52 -1.64 1.48 6.41
C GLY A 52 -3.10 1.08 6.33
N MET A 53 -3.48 0.07 7.11
CA MET A 53 -4.90 -0.21 7.33
C MET A 53 -5.50 0.84 8.27
N GLU A 54 -6.72 1.28 7.95
CA GLU A 54 -7.52 2.16 8.81
C GLU A 54 -8.34 1.36 9.85
N PRO A 55 -8.86 2.00 10.91
CA PRO A 55 -9.73 1.33 11.89
C PRO A 55 -10.96 0.72 11.23
N GLU A 56 -11.35 -0.48 11.68
CA GLU A 56 -12.49 -1.24 11.14
C GLU A 56 -12.41 -1.58 9.64
N GLU A 57 -11.27 -1.35 8.99
CA GLU A 57 -11.07 -1.66 7.58
C GLU A 57 -10.65 -3.13 7.38
N GLU A 58 -11.32 -3.82 6.46
CA GLU A 58 -10.92 -5.16 6.03
C GLU A 58 -9.62 -5.12 5.20
N PRO A 59 -8.71 -6.10 5.33
CA PRO A 59 -7.43 -6.09 4.62
C PRO A 59 -7.54 -5.93 3.10
N GLY A 60 -8.53 -6.56 2.48
CA GLY A 60 -8.78 -6.44 1.04
C GLY A 60 -9.23 -5.04 0.63
N GLY A 61 -10.08 -4.40 1.44
CA GLY A 61 -10.50 -3.01 1.22
C GLY A 61 -9.32 -2.04 1.31
N ALA A 62 -8.49 -2.20 2.35
CA ALA A 62 -7.27 -1.43 2.54
C ALA A 62 -6.30 -1.58 1.35
N ALA A 63 -6.12 -2.80 0.85
CA ALA A 63 -5.23 -3.07 -0.27
C ALA A 63 -5.68 -2.34 -1.56
N VAL A 64 -6.98 -2.42 -1.89
CA VAL A 64 -7.55 -1.74 -3.06
C VAL A 64 -7.43 -0.22 -2.94
N ARG A 65 -7.79 0.35 -1.78
CA ARG A 65 -7.69 1.80 -1.52
C ARG A 65 -6.26 2.30 -1.68
N GLU A 66 -5.30 1.62 -1.05
CA GLU A 66 -3.89 2.02 -1.08
C GLU A 66 -3.30 1.98 -2.48
N VAL A 67 -3.59 0.93 -3.26
CA VAL A 67 -3.16 0.84 -4.65
C VAL A 67 -3.71 2.01 -5.46
N TYR A 68 -5.00 2.30 -5.32
CA TYR A 68 -5.63 3.41 -6.04
C TYR A 68 -4.95 4.75 -5.73
N GLU A 69 -4.65 5.02 -4.45
CA GLU A 69 -3.98 6.25 -4.00
C GLU A 69 -2.50 6.37 -4.41
N GLU A 70 -1.80 5.26 -4.62
CA GLU A 70 -0.35 5.29 -4.90
C GLU A 70 0.02 5.19 -6.38
N VAL A 71 -0.90 4.69 -7.20
CA VAL A 71 -0.70 4.43 -8.63
C VAL A 71 -1.34 5.53 -9.51
N THR A 72 -1.98 6.54 -8.90
CA THR A 72 -2.58 7.68 -9.62
C THR A 72 -1.56 8.54 -10.35
#